data_AF-A0A7U9QVQ7-F1
#
_entry.id   AF-A0A7U9QVQ7-F1
#
_cell.length_a   1.000
_cell.length_b   1.000
_cell.length_c   1.000
_cell.angle_alpha   90.00
_cell.angle_beta   90.00
_cell.angle_gamma   90.00
#
_symmetry.space_group_name_H-M   'P 1'
#
loop_
_entity.id
_entity.type
_entity.pdbx_description
1 polymer ?
#
loop_
_entity_poly.entity_id
_entity_poly.type
_entity_poly.pdbx_seq_one_letter_code
_entity_poly.pdbx_strand_id
1 'polypeptide(L)'
;MYNRYHDIKKFVTDPEKLQIVNGSEVYISSEEDYDIVVDLKEHKEEFESLKPFIAFIARNICELDNTAQKFNRLHSGESRFPFDLELIFIDVSHVILEYWGTEVNTQFGVVFEYSKDKFTLKKFGMIQDIPADWEQAPILKGNKSKQDKKKSFLHGIIHWM
;
A
#
# COMPACT_ATOMS: atom_id res chain seq x y z
N MET A 1 4.16 -0.41 12.45
CA MET A 1 5.44 0.01 13.06
C MET A 1 6.31 0.51 11.92
N TYR A 2 6.79 1.75 11.98
CA TYR A 2 7.69 2.24 10.94
C TYR A 2 8.98 1.44 10.90
N ASN A 3 9.63 1.42 9.73
CA ASN A 3 10.93 0.81 9.51
C ASN A 3 10.93 -0.71 9.63
N ARG A 4 9.82 -1.39 9.30
CA ARG A 4 9.76 -2.86 9.32
C ARG A 4 10.70 -3.50 8.30
N TYR A 5 10.93 -2.84 7.17
CA TYR A 5 11.81 -3.27 6.07
C TYR A 5 13.14 -2.51 6.03
N HIS A 6 13.68 -2.10 7.18
CA HIS A 6 14.85 -1.21 7.24
C HIS A 6 16.20 -1.89 6.99
N ASP A 7 16.29 -3.21 7.15
CA ASP A 7 17.55 -3.92 6.95
C ASP A 7 17.78 -4.14 5.46
N ILE A 8 18.48 -3.20 4.84
CA ILE A 8 18.80 -3.20 3.42
C ILE A 8 19.59 -4.45 2.97
N LYS A 9 20.27 -5.14 3.89
CA LYS A 9 21.05 -6.35 3.57
C LYS A 9 20.17 -7.55 3.23
N LYS A 10 18.90 -7.52 3.66
CA LYS A 10 17.87 -8.49 3.33
C LYS A 10 17.25 -8.30 1.94
N PHE A 11 17.72 -7.29 1.21
CA PHE A 11 17.25 -6.98 -0.13
C PHE A 11 18.31 -7.23 -1.21
N VAL A 12 17.87 -7.74 -2.36
CA VAL A 12 18.66 -7.82 -3.58
C VAL A 12 18.66 -6.45 -4.26
N THR A 13 19.71 -5.67 -4.01
CA THR A 13 19.84 -4.28 -4.50
C THR A 13 20.86 -4.12 -5.63
N ASP A 14 21.44 -5.23 -6.07
CA ASP A 14 22.37 -5.34 -7.19
C ASP A 14 21.62 -5.86 -8.42
N PRO A 15 21.43 -5.06 -9.48
CA PRO A 15 20.72 -5.44 -10.69
C PRO A 15 21.18 -6.78 -11.29
N GLU A 16 22.48 -7.07 -11.23
CA GLU A 16 23.08 -8.27 -11.82
C GLU A 16 22.72 -9.55 -11.06
N LYS A 17 22.22 -9.43 -9.83
CA LYS A 17 21.79 -10.56 -9.00
C LYS A 17 20.30 -10.86 -9.10
N LEU A 18 19.53 -9.98 -9.75
CA LEU A 18 18.11 -10.20 -9.97
C LEU A 18 17.91 -11.30 -11.01
N GLN A 19 16.96 -12.19 -10.75
CA GLN A 19 16.61 -13.31 -11.63
C GLN A 19 15.10 -13.49 -11.65
N ILE A 20 14.57 -13.86 -12.82
CA ILE A 20 13.18 -14.29 -12.94
C ILE A 20 13.05 -15.72 -12.42
N VAL A 21 12.08 -15.93 -11.56
CA VAL A 21 11.59 -17.22 -11.08
C VAL A 21 10.10 -17.34 -11.37
N ASN A 22 9.54 -18.55 -11.21
CA ASN A 22 8.09 -18.81 -11.29
C ASN A 22 7.36 -18.23 -12.52
N GLY A 23 8.08 -18.04 -13.64
CA GLY A 23 7.51 -17.51 -14.88
C GLY A 23 7.68 -16.00 -15.05
N SER A 24 7.32 -15.18 -14.05
CA SER A 24 7.33 -13.71 -14.12
C SER A 24 7.79 -13.00 -12.83
N GLU A 25 8.15 -13.75 -11.80
CA GLU A 25 8.44 -13.22 -10.47
C GLU A 25 9.93 -12.92 -10.30
N VAL A 26 10.26 -11.89 -9.53
CA VAL A 26 11.64 -11.54 -9.17
C VAL A 26 11.68 -11.31 -7.65
N TYR A 27 12.32 -12.22 -6.91
CA TYR A 27 12.54 -12.03 -5.48
C TYR A 27 13.49 -10.86 -5.24
N ILE A 28 13.01 -9.85 -4.52
CA ILE A 28 13.84 -8.75 -4.04
C ILE A 28 14.20 -8.92 -2.56
N SER A 29 13.53 -9.82 -1.84
CA SER A 29 13.91 -10.31 -0.50
C SER A 29 13.43 -11.76 -0.37
N SER A 30 14.26 -12.67 0.13
CA SER A 30 13.94 -14.11 0.16
C SER A 30 12.86 -14.45 1.21
N GLU A 31 12.31 -15.66 1.12
CA GLU A 31 11.32 -16.22 2.06
C GLU A 31 11.81 -16.19 3.52
N GLU A 32 13.12 -16.42 3.76
CA GLU A 32 13.71 -16.39 5.10
C GLU A 32 13.88 -14.96 5.65
N ASP A 33 13.75 -13.95 4.80
CA ASP A 33 13.92 -12.55 5.13
C ASP A 33 12.57 -11.81 5.24
N TYR A 34 12.12 -11.18 4.15
CA TYR A 34 10.87 -10.42 4.12
C TYR A 34 9.86 -10.98 3.13
N ASP A 35 10.24 -11.97 2.32
CA ASP A 35 9.40 -12.62 1.33
C ASP A 35 8.69 -11.62 0.39
N ILE A 36 9.47 -10.79 -0.29
CA ILE A 36 8.94 -9.73 -1.15
C ILE A 36 9.35 -9.98 -2.59
N VAL A 37 8.34 -10.02 -3.47
CA VAL A 37 8.47 -10.33 -4.89
C VAL A 37 8.00 -9.16 -5.74
N VAL A 38 8.72 -8.90 -6.83
CA VAL A 38 8.22 -8.10 -7.95
C VAL A 38 7.66 -9.04 -9.00
N ASP A 39 6.36 -8.98 -9.27
CA ASP A 39 5.73 -9.72 -10.37
C ASP A 39 5.67 -8.83 -11.61
N LEU A 40 6.40 -9.25 -12.65
CA LEU A 40 6.50 -8.53 -13.92
C LEU A 40 5.24 -8.68 -14.78
N LYS A 41 4.37 -9.68 -14.51
CA LYS A 41 3.20 -9.98 -15.35
C LYS A 41 3.57 -10.03 -16.84
N GLU A 42 2.95 -9.18 -17.66
CA GLU A 42 3.23 -9.04 -19.10
C GLU A 42 4.58 -8.40 -19.44
N HIS A 43 5.27 -7.76 -18.49
CA HIS A 43 6.55 -7.06 -18.70
C HIS A 43 7.78 -7.96 -18.58
N LYS A 44 7.61 -9.29 -18.61
CA LYS A 44 8.73 -10.25 -18.51
C LYS A 44 9.82 -10.00 -19.56
N GLU A 45 9.44 -9.66 -20.78
CA GLU A 45 10.37 -9.42 -21.89
C GLU A 45 11.22 -8.16 -21.68
N GLU A 46 10.78 -7.25 -20.79
CA GLU A 46 11.46 -6.02 -20.42
C GLU A 46 12.36 -6.19 -19.18
N PHE A 47 12.48 -7.41 -18.64
CA PHE A 47 13.19 -7.65 -17.39
C PHE A 47 14.61 -7.05 -17.35
N GLU A 48 15.40 -7.25 -18.41
CA GLU A 48 16.78 -6.75 -18.45
C GLU A 48 16.86 -5.21 -18.37
N SER A 49 15.92 -4.49 -18.99
CA SER A 49 15.85 -3.02 -18.87
C SER A 49 15.25 -2.57 -17.54
N LEU A 50 14.42 -3.39 -16.91
CA LEU A 50 13.78 -3.11 -15.61
C LEU A 50 14.69 -3.39 -14.41
N LYS A 51 15.73 -4.23 -14.52
CA LYS A 51 16.63 -4.59 -13.42
C LYS A 51 17.13 -3.38 -12.60
N PRO A 52 17.64 -2.28 -13.20
CA PRO A 52 18.06 -1.11 -12.43
C PRO A 52 16.92 -0.47 -11.63
N PHE A 53 15.71 -0.44 -12.20
CA PHE A 53 14.55 0.13 -11.54
C PHE A 53 14.02 -0.77 -10.42
N ILE A 54 14.01 -2.09 -10.61
CA ILE A 54 13.68 -3.08 -9.57
C ILE A 54 14.65 -2.96 -8.39
N ALA A 55 15.95 -2.90 -8.67
CA ALA A 55 16.98 -2.71 -7.63
C ALA A 55 16.82 -1.36 -6.91
N PHE A 56 16.39 -0.31 -7.61
CA PHE A 56 16.07 0.98 -7.01
C PHE A 56 14.84 0.91 -6.12
N ILE A 57 13.77 0.23 -6.54
CA ILE A 57 12.58 -0.04 -5.72
C ILE A 57 12.97 -0.78 -4.45
N ALA A 58 13.75 -1.87 -4.56
CA ALA A 58 14.25 -2.65 -3.42
C ALA A 58 14.96 -1.77 -2.37
N ARG A 59 15.72 -0.75 -2.81
CA ARG A 59 16.37 0.21 -1.90
C ARG A 59 15.41 1.17 -1.19
N ASN A 60 14.21 1.38 -1.73
CA ASN A 60 13.25 2.35 -1.25
C ASN A 60 12.01 1.73 -0.58
N ILE A 61 11.88 0.40 -0.53
CA ILE A 61 10.71 -0.29 0.05
C ILE A 61 10.38 0.20 1.46
N CYS A 62 11.40 0.36 2.32
CA CYS A 62 11.20 0.85 3.68
C CYS A 62 10.47 2.20 3.71
N GLU A 63 10.86 3.13 2.83
CA GLU A 63 10.28 4.48 2.78
C GLU A 63 8.90 4.50 2.13
N LEU A 64 8.69 3.69 1.08
CA LEU A 64 7.37 3.52 0.48
C LEU A 64 6.38 2.92 1.48
N ASP A 65 6.81 1.90 2.21
CA ASP A 65 6.00 1.27 3.25
C ASP A 65 5.72 2.21 4.43
N ASN A 66 6.73 2.98 4.87
CA ASN A 66 6.54 4.03 5.87
C ASN A 66 5.50 5.04 5.42
N THR A 67 5.49 5.40 4.14
CA THR A 67 4.50 6.31 3.55
C THR A 67 3.09 5.71 3.63
N ALA A 68 2.91 4.45 3.26
CA ALA A 68 1.63 3.74 3.36
C ALA A 68 1.12 3.66 4.81
N GLN A 69 2.00 3.28 5.75
CA GLN A 69 1.68 3.22 7.18
C GLN A 69 1.30 4.60 7.75
N LYS A 70 1.99 5.67 7.33
CA LYS A 70 1.69 7.05 7.74
C LYS A 70 0.36 7.51 7.19
N PHE A 71 0.07 7.22 5.92
CA PHE A 71 -1.21 7.53 5.32
C PHE A 71 -2.35 6.85 6.06
N ASN A 72 -2.26 5.53 6.30
CA ASN A 72 -3.26 4.79 7.06
C ASN A 72 -3.51 5.41 8.44
N ARG A 73 -2.44 5.63 9.22
CA ARG A 73 -2.56 6.19 10.57
C ARG A 73 -3.28 7.54 10.59
N LEU A 74 -2.98 8.43 9.63
CA LEU A 74 -3.62 9.75 9.56
C LEU A 74 -5.09 9.66 9.12
N HIS A 75 -5.47 8.67 8.30
CA HIS A 75 -6.82 8.57 7.74
C HIS A 75 -7.78 7.68 8.55
N SER A 76 -7.30 6.56 9.08
CA SER A 76 -8.11 5.65 9.92
C SER A 76 -8.06 6.05 11.41
N GLY A 77 -6.99 6.72 11.83
CA GLY A 77 -6.68 6.96 13.25
C GLY A 77 -6.13 5.72 13.97
N GLU A 78 -5.91 4.61 13.26
CA GLU A 78 -5.36 3.40 13.84
C GLU A 78 -3.84 3.49 13.97
N SER A 79 -3.32 3.07 15.13
CA SER A 79 -1.88 3.05 15.40
C SER A 79 -1.18 1.83 14.80
N ARG A 80 -1.95 0.77 14.51
CA ARG A 80 -1.45 -0.48 13.93
C ARG A 80 -1.64 -0.46 12.41
N PHE A 81 -0.83 -1.26 11.74
CA PHE A 81 -0.91 -1.50 10.30
C PHE A 81 -0.73 -3.02 10.11
N PRO A 82 -1.80 -3.82 10.29
CA PRO A 82 -1.73 -5.28 10.33
C PRO A 82 -1.76 -5.87 8.91
N PHE A 83 -0.87 -5.37 8.05
CA PHE A 83 -0.79 -5.81 6.66
C PHE A 83 0.67 -6.01 6.26
N ASP A 84 0.99 -7.13 5.65
CA ASP A 84 2.32 -7.42 5.10
C ASP A 84 2.36 -7.08 3.61
N LEU A 85 3.48 -6.50 3.18
CA LEU A 85 3.78 -6.30 1.76
C LEU A 85 4.33 -7.62 1.23
N GLU A 86 3.72 -8.16 0.19
CA GLU A 86 4.08 -9.45 -0.39
C GLU A 86 4.45 -9.30 -1.88
N LEU A 87 3.58 -8.63 -2.64
CA LEU A 87 3.76 -8.44 -4.07
C LEU A 87 3.95 -6.97 -4.44
N ILE A 88 4.79 -6.76 -5.45
CA ILE A 88 5.03 -5.47 -6.08
C ILE A 88 4.81 -5.60 -7.57
N PHE A 89 4.03 -4.68 -8.15
CA PHE A 89 3.88 -4.57 -9.61
C PHE A 89 4.50 -3.26 -10.10
N ILE A 90 5.03 -3.31 -11.32
CA ILE A 90 5.59 -2.16 -12.03
C ILE A 90 4.76 -1.93 -13.29
N ASP A 91 4.30 -0.68 -13.48
CA ASP A 91 3.52 -0.27 -14.66
C ASP A 91 3.95 1.14 -15.11
N VAL A 92 4.72 1.23 -16.19
CA VAL A 92 5.25 2.48 -16.78
C VAL A 92 5.98 3.33 -15.74
N SER A 93 5.28 4.25 -15.09
CA SER A 93 5.78 5.18 -14.07
C SER A 93 5.17 4.92 -12.69
N HIS A 94 4.54 3.77 -12.49
CA HIS A 94 3.85 3.40 -11.27
C HIS A 94 4.46 2.17 -10.62
N VAL A 95 4.51 2.21 -9.30
CA VAL A 95 4.85 1.08 -8.44
C VAL A 95 3.66 0.80 -7.55
N ILE A 96 3.16 -0.43 -7.60
CA ILE A 96 2.00 -0.88 -6.86
C ILE A 96 2.49 -1.83 -5.78
N LEU A 97 2.35 -1.44 -4.53
CA LEU A 97 2.61 -2.29 -3.38
C LEU A 97 1.31 -2.99 -3.00
N GLU A 98 1.29 -4.32 -3.04
CA GLU A 98 0.14 -5.11 -2.65
C GLU A 98 0.29 -5.64 -1.22
N TYR A 99 -0.70 -5.31 -0.41
CA TYR A 99 -0.73 -5.59 1.02
C TYR A 99 -1.77 -6.66 1.34
N TRP A 100 -1.37 -7.61 2.18
CA TRP A 100 -2.22 -8.70 2.68
C TRP A 100 -2.42 -8.60 4.18
N GLY A 101 -3.67 -8.74 4.63
CA GLY A 101 -4.04 -8.65 6.04
C GLY A 101 -3.55 -9.84 6.85
N THR A 102 -2.94 -9.57 8.00
CA THR A 102 -2.40 -10.59 8.90
C THR A 102 -3.42 -11.08 9.94
N GLU A 103 -4.49 -10.32 10.16
CA GLU A 103 -5.55 -10.63 11.12
C GLU A 103 -6.88 -10.99 10.44
N VAL A 104 -7.15 -10.44 9.25
CA VAL A 104 -8.37 -10.67 8.46
C VAL A 104 -8.01 -10.83 6.98
N ASN A 105 -8.71 -11.72 6.27
CA ASN A 105 -8.49 -11.97 4.84
C ASN A 105 -8.90 -10.75 4.00
N THR A 106 -7.96 -9.82 3.85
CA THR A 106 -8.12 -8.54 3.17
C THR A 106 -6.88 -8.29 2.35
N GLN A 107 -7.06 -7.72 1.17
CA GLN A 107 -5.99 -7.44 0.22
C GLN A 107 -6.26 -6.07 -0.41
N PHE A 108 -5.23 -5.25 -0.57
CA PHE A 108 -5.36 -3.98 -1.27
C PHE A 108 -4.03 -3.48 -1.84
N GLY A 109 -4.11 -2.71 -2.93
CA GLY A 109 -2.97 -2.05 -3.54
C GLY A 109 -2.76 -0.62 -3.01
N VAL A 110 -1.49 -0.22 -2.89
CA VAL A 110 -1.05 1.15 -2.69
C VAL A 110 -0.22 1.55 -3.90
N VAL A 111 -0.61 2.64 -4.57
CA VAL A 111 0.01 3.05 -5.83
C VAL A 111 0.85 4.30 -5.62
N PHE A 112 2.11 4.20 -6.02
CA PHE A 112 3.05 5.31 -6.10
C PHE A 112 3.31 5.65 -7.56
N GLU A 113 3.26 6.93 -7.90
CA GLU A 113 3.82 7.45 -9.14
C GLU A 113 5.28 7.82 -8.90
N TYR A 114 6.18 7.34 -9.75
CA TYR A 114 7.57 7.75 -9.80
C TYR A 114 7.77 8.78 -10.92
N SER A 115 8.07 10.02 -10.54
CA SER A 115 8.43 11.06 -11.51
C SER A 115 9.40 12.05 -10.88
N LYS A 116 10.28 12.64 -11.69
CA LYS A 116 11.27 13.64 -11.23
C LYS A 116 12.05 13.16 -9.99
N ASP A 117 12.48 11.90 -10.04
CA ASP A 117 13.24 11.21 -8.99
C ASP A 117 12.54 11.15 -7.62
N LYS A 118 11.21 11.16 -7.62
CA LYS A 118 10.40 11.12 -6.39
C LYS A 118 9.21 10.18 -6.55
N PHE A 119 8.98 9.37 -5.51
CA PHE A 119 7.73 8.64 -5.33
C PHE A 119 6.67 9.53 -4.70
N THR A 120 5.47 9.54 -5.30
CA THR A 120 4.31 10.25 -4.79
C THR A 120 3.15 9.27 -4.63
N LEU A 121 2.59 9.19 -3.44
CA LEU A 121 1.41 8.38 -3.16
C LEU A 121 0.20 8.91 -3.95
N LYS A 122 -0.46 8.04 -4.72
CA LYS A 122 -1.63 8.38 -5.55
C LYS A 122 -2.89 7.64 -5.15
N LYS A 123 -2.76 6.39 -4.69
CA LYS A 123 -3.90 5.54 -4.32
C LYS A 123 -3.58 4.70 -3.10
N PHE A 124 -4.58 4.48 -2.25
CA PHE A 124 -4.50 3.62 -1.08
C PHE A 124 -5.81 2.82 -0.97
N GLY A 125 -5.78 1.55 -1.40
CA GLY A 125 -6.98 0.74 -1.54
C GLY A 125 -8.03 1.43 -2.41
N MET A 126 -9.22 1.66 -1.85
CA MET A 126 -10.30 2.37 -2.54
C MET A 126 -10.12 3.90 -2.61
N ILE A 127 -9.18 4.47 -1.86
CA ILE A 127 -8.92 5.92 -1.88
C ILE A 127 -8.09 6.23 -3.12
N GLN A 128 -8.63 7.07 -4.00
CA GLN A 128 -8.01 7.49 -5.26
C GLN A 128 -7.60 8.96 -5.19
N ASP A 129 -6.81 9.41 -6.17
CA ASP A 129 -6.45 10.83 -6.39
C ASP A 129 -5.88 11.53 -5.14
N ILE A 130 -5.02 10.83 -4.41
CA ILE A 130 -4.38 11.36 -3.20
C ILE A 130 -3.52 12.58 -3.59
N PRO A 131 -3.76 13.76 -2.97
CA PRO A 131 -3.03 14.98 -3.31
C PRO A 131 -1.60 14.92 -2.78
N ALA A 132 -0.65 15.56 -3.48
CA ALA A 132 0.78 15.47 -3.13
C ALA A 132 1.14 16.03 -1.74
N ASP A 133 0.28 16.89 -1.17
CA ASP A 133 0.37 17.53 0.14
C ASP A 133 -0.55 16.88 1.19
N TRP A 134 -0.98 15.63 0.98
CA TRP A 134 -1.87 14.88 1.88
C TRP A 134 -1.41 14.85 3.35
N GLU A 135 -0.13 15.03 3.63
CA GLU A 135 0.42 15.12 4.99
C GLU A 135 -0.04 16.38 5.75
N GLN A 136 -0.36 17.44 5.01
CA GLN A 136 -0.81 18.72 5.55
C GLN A 136 -2.34 18.81 5.59
N ALA A 137 -3.02 17.91 4.88
CA ALA A 137 -4.48 17.89 4.84
C ALA A 137 -5.04 17.58 6.24
N PRO A 138 -6.00 18.36 6.74
CA PRO A 138 -6.66 18.05 8.00
C PRO A 138 -7.31 16.68 7.88
N ILE A 139 -7.04 15.82 8.88
CA ILE A 139 -7.59 14.46 9.03
C ILE A 139 -9.03 14.46 8.53
N LEU A 140 -9.28 13.81 7.40
CA LEU A 140 -10.63 13.51 6.94
C LEU A 140 -11.20 12.55 7.97
N LYS A 141 -11.78 13.09 9.05
CA LYS A 141 -12.72 12.34 9.89
C LYS A 141 -13.79 11.89 8.92
N GLY A 142 -13.76 10.60 8.57
CA GLY A 142 -14.69 10.01 7.64
C GLY A 142 -16.09 10.54 7.96
N ASN A 143 -16.79 10.97 6.91
CA ASN A 143 -18.21 11.23 6.99
C ASN A 143 -18.85 9.97 7.57
N LYS A 144 -19.10 9.95 8.88
CA LYS A 144 -20.08 9.04 9.45
C LYS A 144 -21.36 9.36 8.70
N SER A 145 -21.77 8.43 7.85
CA SER A 145 -23.08 8.44 7.21
C SER A 145 -24.11 8.79 8.29
N LYS A 146 -24.76 9.94 8.11
CA LYS A 146 -25.98 10.28 8.84
C LYS A 146 -27.10 9.42 8.26
N GLN A 147 -27.30 8.24 8.82
CA GLN A 147 -28.49 7.39 8.70
C GLN A 147 -28.30 6.29 9.78
N ASP A 148 -29.11 6.07 10.81
CA ASP A 148 -30.37 6.64 11.25
C ASP A 148 -30.36 6.58 12.78
N LYS A 149 -30.47 7.73 13.45
CA LYS A 149 -30.98 7.77 14.83
C LYS A 149 -32.48 8.03 14.74
N LYS A 150 -33.28 7.00 14.47
CA LYS A 150 -34.69 7.03 14.88
C LYS A 150 -34.73 6.83 16.40
N LYS A 151 -34.53 7.93 17.13
CA LYS A 151 -35.03 8.04 18.49
C LYS A 151 -36.56 8.09 18.41
N SER A 152 -37.17 7.03 18.92
CA SER A 152 -38.49 7.04 19.54
C SER A 152 -38.70 8.36 20.30
N PHE A 153 -39.75 9.10 19.98
CA PHE A 153 -40.52 9.98 20.87
C PHE A 153 -41.70 10.58 20.10
N LEU A 154 -42.85 9.89 20.12
CA LEU A 154 -44.17 10.52 20.19
C LEU A 154 -45.02 9.68 21.13
N HIS A 155 -45.02 10.06 22.41
CA HIS A 155 -46.12 9.78 23.32
C HIS A 155 -47.19 10.84 23.08
N GLY A 156 -48.46 10.42 22.95
CA GLY A 156 -49.55 11.28 23.40
C GLY A 156 -50.91 11.16 22.69
N ILE A 157 -51.78 10.29 23.25
CA ILE A 157 -53.22 10.46 23.59
C ILE A 157 -54.22 10.71 22.41
N ILE A 158 -55.43 10.14 22.23
CA ILE A 158 -56.69 9.95 23.04
C ILE A 158 -57.62 9.00 22.22
N HIS A 159 -58.08 7.82 22.68
CA HIS A 159 -59.33 7.44 23.43
C HIS A 159 -60.65 7.22 22.62
N TRP A 160 -61.32 6.07 22.88
CA TRP A 160 -62.70 5.58 22.55
C TRP A 160 -63.05 5.30 21.08
N MET A 161 -63.72 4.20 20.67
CA MET A 161 -64.72 3.29 21.28
C MET A 161 -64.34 1.81 21.17
#